data_AF-A0A212CWM7-F1
#
_entry.id   AF-A0A212CWM7-F1
#
_cell.length_a   1.000
_cell.length_b   1.000
_cell.length_c   1.000
_cell.angle_alpha   90.00
_cell.angle_beta   90.00
_cell.angle_gamma   90.00
#
_symmetry.space_group_name_H-M   'P 1'
#
loop_
_entity.id
_entity.type
_entity.pdbx_description
1 polymer ?
#
loop_
_entity_poly.entity_id
_entity_poly.type
_entity_poly.pdbx_seq_one_letter_code
_entity_poly.pdbx_strand_id
1 'polypeptide(L)'
;MARNTLSSRFRRVDIDEFDENKFVDEQEEAAAAAGEPGPDPSESSEIEQAVQSLDRNGIDLLMKYIYKGFEKPTENSSAVLLQWHEKALAVGGLGSIIRVLTARKTV
;
A
#
# COMPACT_ATOMS: atom_id res chain seq x y z
N MET A 1 -30.34 -42.24 -28.67
CA MET A 1 -30.67 -41.43 -27.48
C MET A 1 -29.48 -40.54 -27.16
N ALA A 2 -29.57 -39.24 -27.42
CA ALA A 2 -28.51 -38.30 -27.05
C ALA A 2 -28.59 -38.04 -25.54
N ARG A 3 -27.56 -38.43 -24.79
CA ARG A 3 -27.48 -38.15 -23.34
C ARG A 3 -27.10 -36.69 -23.18
N ASN A 4 -27.97 -35.92 -22.53
CA ASN A 4 -27.84 -34.48 -22.39
C ASN A 4 -26.64 -34.13 -21.49
N THR A 5 -25.61 -33.46 -22.04
CA THR A 5 -24.37 -33.10 -21.33
C THR A 5 -24.46 -31.76 -20.57
N LEU A 6 -25.65 -31.35 -20.12
CA LEU A 6 -25.90 -30.06 -19.45
C LEU A 6 -25.17 -29.85 -18.12
N SER A 7 -24.41 -30.84 -17.63
CA SER A 7 -23.66 -30.69 -16.38
C SER A 7 -22.47 -29.76 -16.61
N SER A 8 -22.64 -28.46 -16.39
CA SER A 8 -21.55 -27.47 -16.39
C SER A 8 -20.57 -27.64 -15.22
N ARG A 9 -20.61 -28.78 -14.51
CA ARG A 9 -19.79 -29.10 -13.35
C ARG A 9 -18.30 -29.24 -13.70
N PHE A 10 -17.98 -29.56 -14.96
CA PHE A 10 -16.60 -29.58 -15.46
C PHE A 10 -16.02 -28.18 -15.74
N ARG A 11 -16.87 -27.15 -15.89
CA ARG A 11 -16.44 -25.74 -16.09
C ARG A 11 -16.30 -24.96 -14.78
N ARG A 12 -16.63 -25.58 -13.65
CA ARG A 12 -16.46 -25.00 -12.31
C ARG A 12 -15.07 -25.25 -11.74
N VAL A 13 -14.28 -26.12 -12.38
CA VAL A 13 -12.92 -26.40 -11.96
C VAL A 13 -12.05 -25.29 -12.53
N ASP A 14 -11.45 -24.50 -11.64
CA ASP A 14 -10.52 -23.45 -12.00
C ASP A 14 -9.16 -24.11 -12.31
N ILE A 15 -8.94 -24.45 -13.58
CA ILE A 15 -7.74 -25.16 -14.03
C ILE A 15 -6.51 -24.25 -13.93
N ASP A 16 -6.70 -22.93 -14.02
CA ASP A 16 -5.65 -21.92 -13.93
C ASP A 16 -5.05 -21.83 -12.52
N GLU A 17 -5.75 -22.34 -11.50
CA GLU A 17 -5.20 -22.43 -10.14
C GLU A 17 -4.01 -23.40 -10.06
N PHE A 18 -3.96 -24.41 -10.93
CA PHE A 18 -2.95 -25.45 -10.98
C PHE A 18 -1.94 -25.28 -12.13
N ASP A 19 -1.95 -24.14 -12.82
CA ASP A 19 -0.96 -23.84 -13.86
C ASP A 19 0.43 -23.65 -13.24
N GLU A 20 1.40 -24.44 -13.69
CA GLU A 20 2.81 -24.39 -13.24
C GLU A 20 3.49 -23.05 -13.57
N ASN A 21 2.92 -22.28 -14.51
CA ASN A 21 3.40 -20.95 -14.88
C ASN A 21 2.75 -19.82 -14.07
N LYS A 22 1.85 -20.13 -13.12
CA LYS A 22 1.20 -19.14 -12.25
C LYS A 22 2.22 -18.50 -11.31
N PHE A 23 2.30 -17.17 -11.33
CA PHE A 23 3.22 -16.42 -10.49
C PHE A 23 2.76 -16.44 -9.02
N VAL A 24 3.59 -16.98 -8.12
CA VAL A 24 3.32 -17.07 -6.67
C VAL A 24 4.23 -16.10 -5.92
N ASP A 25 3.63 -15.18 -5.16
CA ASP A 25 4.37 -14.25 -4.30
C ASP A 25 4.70 -14.90 -2.95
N GLU A 26 5.98 -14.85 -2.54
CA GLU A 26 6.43 -15.27 -1.21
C GLU A 26 6.14 -14.16 -0.17
N GLN A 27 5.39 -14.53 0.87
CA GLN A 27 4.79 -13.66 1.88
C GLN A 27 5.56 -13.75 3.20
N GLU A 28 6.02 -12.61 3.74
CA GLU A 28 6.56 -12.49 5.09
C GLU A 28 5.98 -11.22 5.73
N GLU A 29 5.36 -11.38 6.90
CA GLU A 29 4.49 -10.39 7.54
C GLU A 29 5.18 -9.76 8.77
N ALA A 30 5.11 -8.44 8.91
CA ALA A 30 5.63 -7.72 10.07
C ALA A 30 4.59 -6.73 10.65
N ALA A 31 4.50 -6.76 11.99
CA ALA A 31 3.43 -6.20 12.82
C ALA A 31 3.55 -4.68 13.13
N ALA A 32 2.42 -4.10 13.54
CA ALA A 32 2.19 -2.67 13.78
C ALA A 32 2.44 -2.20 15.23
N ALA A 33 2.66 -0.89 15.42
CA ALA A 33 2.71 -0.22 16.73
C ALA A 33 1.89 1.09 16.75
N ALA A 34 1.22 1.35 17.90
CA ALA A 34 0.45 2.55 18.29
C ALA A 34 1.40 3.69 18.77
N GLY A 35 1.07 4.97 18.94
CA GLY A 35 -0.12 5.84 18.83
C GLY A 35 0.19 7.13 19.63
N GLU A 36 -0.07 8.34 19.11
CA GLU A 36 0.20 9.66 19.77
C GLU A 36 -0.81 10.73 19.26
N PRO A 37 -1.07 11.82 20.00
CA PRO A 37 -2.15 12.78 19.74
C PRO A 37 -1.83 13.79 18.61
N GLY A 38 -2.88 14.37 18.02
CA GLY A 38 -2.86 15.08 16.73
C GLY A 38 -2.12 16.45 16.68
N PRO A 39 -1.87 16.99 15.47
CA PRO A 39 -0.84 18.00 15.26
C PRO A 39 -1.33 19.44 15.39
N ASP A 40 -0.52 20.24 16.08
CA ASP A 40 -0.51 21.69 16.09
C ASP A 40 0.11 22.25 14.78
N PRO A 41 -0.15 23.51 14.39
CA PRO A 41 0.34 24.08 13.12
C PRO A 41 1.87 24.17 12.99
N SER A 42 2.63 24.07 14.09
CA SER A 42 4.10 24.00 14.09
C SER A 42 4.63 22.73 13.41
N GLU A 43 3.87 21.63 13.51
CA GLU A 43 4.25 20.30 13.03
C GLU A 43 4.45 20.27 11.51
N SER A 44 3.72 21.10 10.75
CA SER A 44 3.84 21.12 9.28
C SER A 44 5.25 21.50 8.78
N SER A 45 5.96 22.37 9.52
CA SER A 45 7.35 22.75 9.21
C SER A 45 8.33 21.63 9.56
N GLU A 46 8.07 20.92 10.65
CA GLU A 46 8.89 19.80 11.11
C GLU A 46 8.76 18.60 10.17
N ILE A 47 7.55 18.33 9.66
CA ILE A 47 7.29 17.32 8.62
C ILE A 47 8.14 17.61 7.38
N GLU A 48 8.19 18.86 6.93
CA GLU A 48 8.95 19.22 5.74
C GLU A 48 10.46 18.97 5.94
N GLN A 49 11.02 19.35 7.08
CA GLN A 49 12.42 19.10 7.42
C GLN A 49 12.73 17.60 7.51
N ALA A 50 11.84 16.82 8.15
CA ALA A 50 11.97 15.38 8.27
C ALA A 50 11.98 14.70 6.89
N VAL A 51 11.05 15.08 6.00
CA VAL A 51 10.95 14.53 4.64
C VAL A 51 12.19 14.91 3.82
N GLN A 52 12.70 16.14 3.91
CA GLN A 52 13.92 16.55 3.21
C GLN A 52 15.17 15.81 3.67
N SER A 53 15.19 15.29 4.91
CA SER A 53 16.31 14.52 5.44
C SER A 53 16.39 13.07 4.92
N LEU A 54 15.30 12.56 4.33
CA LEU A 54 15.20 11.20 3.83
C LEU A 54 15.87 11.06 2.45
N ASP A 55 16.49 9.91 2.22
CA ASP A 55 16.98 9.54 0.89
C ASP A 55 15.79 9.10 0.00
N ARG A 56 16.04 8.91 -1.31
CA ARG A 56 14.99 8.53 -2.26
C ARG A 56 14.26 7.24 -1.87
N ASN A 57 14.98 6.26 -1.33
CA ASN A 57 14.37 5.01 -0.88
C ASN A 57 13.52 5.22 0.39
N GLY A 58 13.98 6.08 1.30
CA GLY A 58 13.24 6.49 2.48
C GLY A 58 11.92 7.19 2.13
N ILE A 59 11.92 8.07 1.12
CA ILE A 59 10.68 8.71 0.63
C ILE A 59 9.69 7.69 0.08
N ASP A 60 10.16 6.69 -0.67
CA ASP A 60 9.31 5.64 -1.20
C ASP A 60 8.74 4.75 -0.09
N LEU A 61 9.55 4.44 0.93
CA LEU A 61 9.12 3.69 2.09
C LEU A 61 8.07 4.46 2.90
N LEU A 62 8.32 5.76 3.13
CA LEU A 62 7.37 6.66 3.78
C LEU A 62 6.04 6.68 3.02
N MET A 63 6.08 6.79 1.69
CA MET A 63 4.87 6.79 0.87
C MET A 63 4.07 5.48 1.04
N LYS A 64 4.73 4.31 1.12
CA LYS A 64 4.05 3.03 1.42
C LYS A 64 3.33 3.06 2.77
N TYR A 65 3.98 3.57 3.82
CA TYR A 65 3.37 3.66 5.15
C TYR A 65 2.19 4.65 5.19
N ILE A 66 2.26 5.76 4.44
CA ILE A 66 1.15 6.70 4.33
C ILE A 66 -0.09 6.02 3.73
N TYR A 67 0.08 5.27 2.62
CA TYR A 67 -1.03 4.52 2.01
C TYR A 67 -1.58 3.43 2.94
N LYS A 68 -0.72 2.69 3.66
CA LYS A 68 -1.15 1.73 4.69
C LYS A 68 -1.91 2.40 5.84
N GLY A 69 -1.54 3.63 6.21
CA GLY A 69 -2.25 4.42 7.22
C GLY A 69 -3.67 4.80 6.78
N PHE A 70 -3.87 5.11 5.49
CA PHE A 70 -5.20 5.41 4.96
C PHE A 70 -6.16 4.22 4.94
N GLU A 71 -5.66 2.98 4.99
CA GLU A 71 -6.50 1.78 5.09
C GLU A 71 -7.15 1.64 6.48
N LYS A 72 -6.51 2.19 7.52
CA LYS A 72 -6.95 2.08 8.91
C LYS A 72 -7.08 3.48 9.53
N PRO A 73 -8.03 4.30 9.05
CA PRO A 73 -8.20 5.64 9.57
C PRO A 73 -8.61 5.59 11.04
N THR A 74 -7.80 6.17 11.91
CA THR A 74 -8.14 6.51 13.29
C THR A 74 -8.55 7.98 13.38
N GLU A 75 -9.19 8.37 14.48
CA GLU A 75 -9.70 9.73 14.66
C GLU A 75 -8.61 10.79 14.40
N ASN A 76 -8.88 11.73 13.48
CA ASN A 76 -7.98 12.79 13.01
C ASN A 76 -6.67 12.37 12.31
N SER A 77 -6.33 11.08 12.25
CA SER A 77 -5.10 10.61 11.58
C SER A 77 -5.03 10.95 10.10
N SER A 78 -6.16 10.89 9.39
CA SER A 78 -6.22 11.13 7.94
C SER A 78 -5.81 12.56 7.57
N ALA A 79 -6.12 13.55 8.41
CA ALA A 79 -5.73 14.94 8.16
C ALA A 79 -4.19 15.10 8.20
N VAL A 80 -3.55 14.45 9.18
CA VAL A 80 -2.09 14.44 9.33
C VAL A 80 -1.44 13.69 8.17
N LEU A 81 -1.96 12.51 7.82
CA LEU A 81 -1.45 11.70 6.72
C LEU A 81 -1.54 12.44 5.37
N LEU A 82 -2.55 13.29 5.16
CA LEU A 82 -2.64 14.13 3.97
C LEU A 82 -1.53 15.21 3.93
N GLN A 83 -1.16 15.79 5.07
CA GLN A 83 -0.02 16.72 5.14
C GLN A 83 1.30 16.01 4.85
N TRP A 84 1.53 14.84 5.46
CA TRP A 84 2.70 14.00 5.15
C TRP A 84 2.75 13.61 3.68
N HIS A 85 1.61 13.24 3.10
CA HIS A 85 1.50 12.90 1.69
C HIS A 85 1.88 14.09 0.79
N GLU A 86 1.39 15.30 1.09
CA GLU A 86 1.73 16.51 0.34
C GLU A 86 3.25 16.73 0.30
N LYS A 87 3.92 16.65 1.46
CA LYS A 87 5.38 16.89 1.55
C LYS A 87 6.19 15.76 0.91
N ALA A 88 5.80 14.51 1.13
CA ALA A 88 6.45 13.36 0.49
C ALA A 88 6.28 13.38 -1.04
N LEU A 89 5.13 13.84 -1.54
CA LEU A 89 4.88 14.02 -2.97
C LEU A 89 5.74 15.15 -3.56
N ALA A 90 5.92 16.25 -2.84
CA ALA A 90 6.78 17.35 -3.29
C ALA A 90 8.23 16.91 -3.51
N VAL A 91 8.75 16.01 -2.66
CA VAL A 91 10.13 15.49 -2.77
C VAL A 91 10.23 14.27 -3.71
N GLY A 92 9.34 13.30 -3.56
CA GLY A 92 9.37 12.02 -4.30
C GLY A 92 8.74 12.06 -5.69
N GLY A 93 7.92 13.08 -5.97
CA GLY A 93 7.13 13.20 -7.19
C GLY A 93 6.11 12.07 -7.36
N LEU A 94 5.45 12.02 -8.53
CA LEU A 94 4.48 10.95 -8.84
C LEU A 94 5.10 9.55 -8.86
N GLY A 95 6.42 9.46 -9.08
CA GLY A 95 7.14 8.18 -9.13
C GLY A 95 7.10 7.41 -7.82
N SER A 96 7.08 8.09 -6.67
CA SER A 96 6.99 7.42 -5.36
C SER A 96 5.63 6.72 -5.19
N ILE A 97 4.54 7.36 -5.63
CA ILE A 97 3.20 6.75 -5.64
C ILE A 97 3.14 5.55 -6.57
N ILE A 98 3.67 5.67 -7.80
CA ILE A 98 3.68 4.56 -8.77
C ILE A 98 4.41 3.35 -8.19
N ARG A 99 5.51 3.56 -7.46
CA ARG A 99 6.24 2.47 -6.78
C ARG A 99 5.44 1.84 -5.64
N VAL A 100 4.57 2.58 -4.94
CA VAL A 100 3.60 1.98 -4.00
C VAL A 100 2.64 1.07 -4.75
N LEU A 101 2.02 1.55 -5.83
CA LEU A 101 1.01 0.79 -6.59
C LEU A 101 1.57 -0.44 -7.32
N THR A 102 2.86 -0.40 -7.69
CA THR A 102 3.51 -1.47 -8.45
C THR A 102 4.28 -2.46 -7.54
N ALA A 103 4.45 -2.15 -6.26
CA ALA A 103 5.19 -3.00 -5.34
C ALA A 103 4.41 -4.28 -5.03
N ARG A 104 4.94 -5.43 -5.47
CA ARG A 104 4.42 -6.76 -5.09
C ARG A 104 4.69 -7.10 -3.62
N LYS A 105 5.80 -6.58 -3.08
CA LYS A 105 6.17 -6.68 -1.66
C LYS A 105 6.11 -5.28 -1.03
N THR A 106 5.07 -5.06 -0.23
CA THR A 106 4.81 -3.79 0.48
C THR A 106 4.93 -3.98 2.01
N VAL A 107 4.82 -2.89 2.77
CA VAL A 107 5.07 -2.81 4.22
C VAL A 107 3.99 -3.40 5.10
#